data_AF-A0A3D4NZT9-F1
#
_entry.id   AF-A0A3D4NZT9-F1
#
_cell.length_a   1.000
_cell.length_b   1.000
_cell.length_c   1.000
_cell.angle_alpha   90.00
_cell.angle_beta   90.00
_cell.angle_gamma   90.00
#
_symmetry.space_group_name_H-M   'P 1'
#
loop_
_entity.id
_entity.type
_entity.pdbx_description
1 polymer ?
#
loop_
_entity_poly.entity_id
_entity_poly.type
_entity_poly.pdbx_seq_one_letter_code
_entity_poly.pdbx_strand_id
1 'polypeptide(L)'
;MFMLILEWMRFLRVLINSLLGGLFFAFLLAVLVADLNINQPAGGGFLAQLTLNLSLVYGLLLAAVCGFGFIFGQFFFGRGARIAIVSPSFLSLSFSLLIVLFLAIFRANERYFSSFFGPEVRARLFTQMILLLALGFLGLLCFFGFRRSRKALFFWAYFVVLIFGLALVLVQRSRFPLLREPSGTTPLLGKKTEKRITLVGLDGLSFDFIIPLISLGKLPNFSWLLDNGNSGKLVSFSPTEPVSLQASFSTGQLPAKHRLLSSYRYRLWKMREELETVPRFILFNQLTRFGFLKIAPVRPEVRSKDFWRILEGNRISFLDRSWPLTREDAAPSSRGEKLAADLLGEPALPGDPLSTLARNAFLRDSAAEESANAERIERQPQVFHLRLGGLNSVQAYFYKYSFPQQFGDIVPEQIERYGLVIERYYEYYDELIGKFLTGLKEDEILVVYSPFGVEPLPLWKRFVERLLGDPDVSAYHELAPDGVAFFYGKGVRKAKHEEPIRIVDITPTLLYFLGLPVGRDMDGIVRSSLFSDDFIAENPIIYISSYEEFQVQPPQ
;
A
#
# COMPACT_ATOMS: atom_id res chain seq x y z
N MET A 1 -21.02 54.28 -12.99
CA MET A 1 -21.27 53.24 -14.03
C MET A 1 -20.00 52.82 -14.77
N PHE A 2 -19.26 53.74 -15.41
CA PHE A 2 -18.03 53.42 -16.17
C PHE A 2 -16.90 52.79 -15.32
N MET A 3 -16.71 53.27 -14.08
CA MET A 3 -15.70 52.74 -13.16
C MET A 3 -15.99 51.30 -12.72
N LEU A 4 -17.26 50.99 -12.43
CA LEU A 4 -17.75 49.64 -12.12
C LEU A 4 -17.55 48.65 -13.27
N ILE A 5 -17.79 49.08 -14.52
CA ILE A 5 -17.57 48.25 -15.71
C ILE A 5 -16.08 47.94 -15.89
N LEU A 6 -15.19 48.91 -15.65
CA LEU A 6 -13.75 48.73 -15.79
C LEU A 6 -13.18 47.77 -14.73
N GLU A 7 -13.67 47.84 -13.50
CA GLU A 7 -13.30 46.92 -12.42
C GLU A 7 -13.81 45.50 -12.69
N TRP A 8 -15.06 45.36 -13.15
CA TRP A 8 -15.60 44.07 -13.56
C TRP A 8 -14.76 43.44 -14.68
N MET A 9 -14.42 44.21 -15.72
CA MET A 9 -13.57 43.71 -16.80
C MET A 9 -12.19 43.26 -16.32
N ARG A 10 -11.59 43.93 -15.33
CA ARG A 10 -10.32 43.49 -14.74
C ARG A 10 -10.48 42.18 -13.97
N PHE A 11 -11.52 42.08 -13.16
CA PHE A 11 -11.85 40.85 -12.42
C PHE A 11 -12.04 39.66 -13.37
N LEU A 12 -12.81 39.85 -14.44
CA LEU A 12 -13.06 38.80 -15.43
C LEU A 12 -11.76 38.30 -16.09
N ARG A 13 -10.81 39.19 -16.39
CA ARG A 13 -9.52 38.80 -16.97
C ARG A 13 -8.66 38.00 -15.99
N VAL A 14 -8.62 38.40 -14.71
CA VAL A 14 -7.94 37.62 -13.66
C VAL A 14 -8.59 36.25 -13.52
N LEU A 15 -9.91 36.20 -13.49
CA LEU A 15 -10.68 34.95 -13.39
C LEU A 15 -10.37 34.00 -14.55
N ILE A 16 -10.40 34.47 -15.80
CA ILE A 16 -10.10 33.65 -16.99
C ILE A 16 -8.68 33.06 -16.91
N ASN A 17 -7.67 33.87 -16.62
CA ASN A 17 -6.29 33.37 -16.53
C ASN A 17 -6.10 32.39 -15.35
N SER A 18 -6.81 32.63 -14.25
CA SER A 18 -6.81 31.75 -13.09
C SER A 18 -7.47 30.41 -13.38
N LEU A 19 -8.60 30.41 -14.10
CA LEU A 19 -9.28 29.19 -14.57
C LEU A 19 -8.40 28.39 -15.54
N LEU A 20 -7.67 29.06 -16.44
CA LEU A 20 -6.69 28.39 -17.31
C LEU A 20 -5.55 27.76 -16.49
N GLY A 21 -5.06 28.42 -15.44
CA GLY A 21 -4.13 27.85 -14.46
C GLY A 21 -4.68 26.60 -13.77
N GLY A 22 -5.91 26.69 -13.26
CA GLY A 22 -6.61 25.58 -12.63
C GLY A 22 -6.80 24.39 -13.56
N LEU A 23 -7.23 24.63 -14.80
CA LEU A 23 -7.40 23.58 -15.81
C LEU A 23 -6.07 22.92 -16.16
N PHE A 24 -4.99 23.70 -16.30
CA PHE A 24 -3.66 23.18 -16.54
C PHE A 24 -3.17 22.28 -15.39
N PHE A 25 -3.38 22.69 -14.13
CA PHE A 25 -3.03 21.84 -12.98
C PHE A 25 -3.87 20.57 -12.92
N ALA A 26 -5.16 20.65 -13.24
CA ALA A 26 -6.03 19.47 -13.33
C ALA A 26 -5.56 18.49 -14.42
N PHE A 27 -5.04 19.00 -15.54
CA PHE A 27 -4.41 18.17 -16.57
C PHE A 27 -3.16 17.45 -16.06
N LEU A 28 -2.27 18.14 -15.32
CA LEU A 28 -1.11 17.50 -14.71
C LEU A 28 -1.53 16.41 -13.70
N LEU A 29 -2.54 16.66 -12.88
CA LEU A 29 -3.10 15.64 -11.99
C LEU A 29 -3.71 14.46 -12.75
N ALA A 30 -4.38 14.70 -13.89
CA ALA A 30 -4.90 13.64 -14.74
C ALA A 30 -3.78 12.74 -15.29
N VAL A 31 -2.63 13.31 -15.64
CA VAL A 31 -1.43 12.55 -16.02
C VAL A 31 -0.96 11.67 -14.87
N LEU A 32 -0.83 12.21 -13.65
CA LEU A 32 -0.45 11.43 -12.47
C LEU A 32 -1.43 10.29 -12.18
N VAL A 33 -2.74 10.53 -12.26
CA VAL A 33 -3.76 9.49 -12.09
C VAL A 33 -3.60 8.41 -13.16
N ALA A 34 -3.38 8.80 -14.42
CA ALA A 34 -3.14 7.85 -15.49
C ALA A 34 -1.86 7.04 -15.28
N ASP A 35 -0.77 7.67 -14.81
CA ASP A 35 0.52 7.03 -14.53
C ASP A 35 0.41 5.98 -13.41
N LEU A 36 -0.39 6.23 -12.36
CA LEU A 36 -0.65 5.28 -11.27
C LEU A 36 -1.43 4.04 -11.75
N ASN A 37 -2.36 4.22 -12.69
CA ASN A 37 -3.22 3.16 -13.21
C ASN A 37 -2.54 2.36 -14.34
N ILE A 38 -1.46 1.64 -14.00
CA ILE A 38 -0.59 0.93 -14.96
C ILE A 38 -1.28 -0.20 -15.76
N ASN A 39 -2.43 -0.68 -15.30
CA ASN A 39 -3.19 -1.75 -15.96
C ASN A 39 -4.11 -1.24 -17.08
N GLN A 40 -4.23 0.07 -17.23
CA GLN A 40 -5.15 0.69 -18.18
C GLN A 40 -4.37 1.43 -19.28
N PRO A 41 -4.83 1.36 -20.54
CA PRO A 41 -4.29 2.21 -21.59
C PRO A 41 -4.70 3.67 -21.35
N ALA A 42 -3.75 4.61 -21.41
CA ALA A 42 -4.05 6.03 -21.30
C ALA A 42 -4.43 6.63 -22.65
N GLY A 43 -5.70 6.49 -23.04
CA GLY A 43 -6.24 7.13 -24.24
C GLY A 43 -6.48 8.64 -24.06
N GLY A 44 -6.54 9.40 -25.16
CA GLY A 44 -6.83 10.83 -25.11
C GLY A 44 -8.20 11.17 -24.53
N GLY A 45 -9.22 10.35 -24.82
CA GLY A 45 -10.57 10.50 -24.24
C GLY A 45 -10.59 10.29 -22.72
N PHE A 46 -9.86 9.29 -22.23
CA PHE A 46 -9.70 9.01 -20.80
C PHE A 46 -9.03 10.18 -20.07
N LEU A 47 -7.93 10.70 -20.61
CA LEU A 47 -7.22 11.86 -20.04
C LEU A 47 -8.08 13.13 -20.05
N ALA A 48 -8.87 13.36 -21.10
CA ALA A 48 -9.79 14.49 -21.16
C ALA A 48 -10.89 14.38 -20.09
N GLN A 49 -11.49 13.20 -19.92
CA GLN A 49 -12.49 12.98 -18.87
C GLN A 49 -11.90 13.15 -17.47
N LEU A 50 -10.71 12.61 -17.21
CA LEU A 50 -9.99 12.82 -15.95
C LEU A 50 -9.76 14.30 -15.68
N THR A 51 -9.20 15.02 -16.66
CA THR A 51 -8.91 16.46 -16.55
C THR A 51 -10.17 17.25 -16.21
N LEU A 52 -11.28 16.98 -16.91
CA LEU A 52 -12.55 17.66 -16.67
C LEU A 52 -13.10 17.39 -15.27
N ASN A 53 -13.13 16.12 -14.83
CA ASN A 53 -13.64 15.78 -13.50
C ASN A 53 -12.76 16.36 -12.38
N LEU A 54 -11.43 16.28 -12.51
CA LEU A 54 -10.50 16.85 -11.52
C LEU A 54 -10.53 18.39 -11.50
N SER A 55 -10.84 19.02 -12.65
CA SER A 55 -10.93 20.48 -12.74
C SER A 55 -12.05 21.07 -11.87
N LEU A 56 -13.13 20.32 -11.64
CA LEU A 56 -14.28 20.76 -10.84
C LEU A 56 -13.93 20.98 -9.37
N VAL A 57 -12.90 20.30 -8.86
CA VAL A 57 -12.47 20.42 -7.46
C VAL A 57 -11.08 21.03 -7.39
N TYR A 58 -10.07 20.31 -7.87
CA TYR A 58 -8.68 20.76 -7.81
C TYR A 58 -8.41 21.94 -8.73
N GLY A 59 -9.01 21.94 -9.93
CA GLY A 59 -8.86 23.06 -10.87
C GLY A 59 -9.45 24.35 -10.32
N LEU A 60 -10.68 24.33 -9.79
CA LEU A 60 -11.30 25.50 -9.16
C LEU A 60 -10.53 25.97 -7.92
N LEU A 61 -10.04 25.06 -7.09
CA LEU A 61 -9.24 25.39 -5.92
C LEU A 61 -7.93 26.10 -6.32
N LEU A 62 -7.19 25.55 -7.29
CA LEU A 62 -5.95 26.18 -7.75
C LEU A 62 -6.18 27.45 -8.55
N ALA A 63 -7.32 27.57 -9.25
CA ALA A 63 -7.73 28.83 -9.86
C ALA A 63 -7.94 29.91 -8.79
N ALA A 64 -8.63 29.60 -7.69
CA ALA A 64 -8.78 30.54 -6.58
C ALA A 64 -7.41 30.95 -6.01
N VAL A 65 -6.51 29.99 -5.77
CA VAL A 65 -5.14 30.27 -5.29
C VAL A 65 -4.37 31.18 -6.26
N CYS A 66 -4.43 30.92 -7.56
CA CYS A 66 -3.79 31.77 -8.58
C CYS A 66 -4.38 33.19 -8.59
N GLY A 67 -5.71 33.31 -8.50
CA GLY A 67 -6.41 34.58 -8.48
C GLY A 67 -6.08 35.42 -7.25
N PHE A 68 -6.16 34.83 -6.06
CA PHE A 68 -5.80 35.50 -4.81
C PHE A 68 -4.32 35.83 -4.74
N GLY A 69 -3.44 34.90 -5.13
CA GLY A 69 -1.99 35.13 -5.18
C GLY A 69 -1.63 36.28 -6.11
N PHE A 70 -2.33 36.42 -7.23
CA PHE A 70 -2.16 37.56 -8.12
C PHE A 70 -2.62 38.89 -7.50
N ILE A 71 -3.81 38.91 -6.89
CA ILE A 71 -4.35 40.12 -6.21
C ILE A 71 -3.41 40.56 -5.08
N PHE A 72 -2.95 39.61 -4.26
CA PHE A 72 -2.00 39.85 -3.18
C PHE A 72 -0.66 40.37 -3.73
N GLY A 73 -0.16 39.78 -4.81
CA GLY A 73 1.03 40.27 -5.50
C GLY A 73 0.86 41.71 -6.02
N GLN A 74 -0.30 42.07 -6.54
CA GLN A 74 -0.57 43.46 -6.96
C GLN A 74 -0.58 44.43 -5.77
N PHE A 75 -1.11 44.01 -4.63
CA PHE A 75 -1.16 44.80 -3.40
C PHE A 75 0.25 45.12 -2.87
N PHE A 76 1.14 44.11 -2.77
CA PHE A 76 2.49 44.32 -2.24
C PHE A 76 3.49 44.92 -3.23
N PHE A 77 3.39 44.56 -4.51
CA PHE A 77 4.34 45.02 -5.53
C PHE A 77 3.86 46.25 -6.33
N GLY A 78 2.75 46.87 -5.92
CA GLY A 78 2.37 48.24 -6.27
C GLY A 78 2.17 48.54 -7.75
N ARG A 79 1.71 47.58 -8.56
CA ARG A 79 1.56 47.77 -10.01
C ARG A 79 0.15 47.45 -10.52
N GLY A 80 -0.55 48.49 -10.97
CA GLY A 80 -1.76 48.41 -11.78
C GLY A 80 -1.46 47.92 -13.21
N ALA A 81 -0.94 46.71 -13.36
CA ALA A 81 -0.68 46.12 -14.67
C ALA A 81 -2.01 45.91 -15.41
N ARG A 82 -2.13 46.43 -16.65
CA ARG A 82 -3.26 46.11 -17.54
C ARG A 82 -3.13 44.65 -17.98
N ILE A 83 -3.96 43.79 -17.43
CA ILE A 83 -3.98 42.35 -17.74
C ILE A 83 -4.76 42.15 -19.04
N ALA A 84 -4.22 41.34 -19.95
CA ALA A 84 -4.94 40.90 -21.14
C ALA A 84 -5.95 39.79 -20.79
N ILE A 85 -6.95 39.53 -21.63
CA ILE A 85 -7.90 38.42 -21.41
C ILE A 85 -7.16 37.10 -21.24
N VAL A 86 -6.16 36.86 -22.09
CA VAL A 86 -5.15 35.80 -21.93
C VAL A 86 -3.81 36.50 -21.78
N SER A 87 -3.22 36.45 -20.58
CA SER A 87 -1.99 37.15 -20.23
C SER A 87 -0.81 36.17 -20.23
N PRO A 88 0.10 36.25 -21.21
CA PRO A 88 1.24 35.34 -21.29
C PRO A 88 2.17 35.42 -20.07
N SER A 89 2.31 36.60 -19.49
CA SER A 89 3.10 36.82 -18.26
C SER A 89 2.46 36.23 -17.01
N PHE A 90 1.13 36.29 -16.90
CA PHE A 90 0.41 35.63 -15.80
C PHE A 90 0.53 34.12 -15.93
N LEU A 91 0.23 33.60 -17.13
CA LEU A 91 0.18 32.16 -17.40
C LEU A 91 1.55 31.50 -17.33
N SER A 92 2.61 32.14 -17.82
CA SER A 92 3.98 31.59 -17.68
C SER A 92 4.40 31.47 -16.21
N LEU A 93 4.16 32.49 -15.39
CA LEU A 93 4.45 32.43 -13.95
C LEU A 93 3.57 31.39 -13.26
N SER A 94 2.25 31.43 -13.46
CA SER A 94 1.33 30.51 -12.80
C SER A 94 1.61 29.06 -13.21
N PHE A 95 1.79 28.76 -14.50
CA PHE A 95 2.10 27.40 -14.95
C PHE A 95 3.43 26.91 -14.38
N SER A 96 4.45 27.77 -14.31
CA SER A 96 5.75 27.38 -13.73
C SER A 96 5.64 27.03 -12.26
N LEU A 97 4.93 27.85 -11.47
CA LEU A 97 4.70 27.59 -10.04
C LEU A 97 3.83 26.34 -9.82
N LEU A 98 2.80 26.15 -10.65
CA LEU A 98 1.94 24.98 -10.62
C LEU A 98 2.69 23.70 -11.01
N ILE A 99 3.63 23.77 -11.96
CA ILE A 99 4.53 22.66 -12.29
C ILE A 99 5.39 22.29 -11.08
N VAL A 100 5.97 23.25 -10.36
CA VAL A 100 6.78 22.98 -9.16
C VAL A 100 5.94 22.31 -8.07
N LEU A 101 4.74 22.85 -7.80
CA LEU A 101 3.79 22.24 -6.87
C LEU A 101 3.42 20.80 -7.30
N PHE A 102 3.11 20.62 -8.58
CA PHE A 102 2.79 19.31 -9.13
C PHE A 102 3.96 18.33 -9.00
N LEU A 103 5.20 18.75 -9.27
CA LEU A 103 6.38 17.90 -9.14
C LEU A 103 6.60 17.41 -7.71
N ALA A 104 6.29 18.23 -6.71
CA ALA A 104 6.31 17.79 -5.31
C ALA A 104 5.27 16.67 -5.05
N ILE A 105 4.03 16.85 -5.53
CA ILE A 105 2.95 15.85 -5.42
C ILE A 105 3.31 14.58 -6.20
N PHE A 106 3.82 14.72 -7.42
CA PHE A 106 4.22 13.61 -8.29
C PHE A 106 5.35 12.82 -7.63
N ARG A 107 6.41 13.48 -7.14
CA ARG A 107 7.51 12.80 -6.45
C ARG A 107 7.05 12.08 -5.19
N ALA A 108 6.15 12.68 -4.40
CA ALA A 108 5.60 12.02 -3.20
C ALA A 108 4.81 10.75 -3.56
N ASN A 109 3.97 10.82 -4.59
CA ASN A 109 3.21 9.66 -5.08
C ASN A 109 4.11 8.59 -5.70
N GLU A 110 5.09 8.96 -6.52
CA GLU A 110 6.03 8.01 -7.14
C GLU A 110 6.84 7.24 -6.09
N ARG A 111 7.27 7.90 -4.99
CA ARG A 111 7.91 7.21 -3.85
C ARG A 111 6.95 6.21 -3.21
N TYR A 112 5.75 6.68 -2.90
CA TYR A 112 4.75 5.90 -2.17
C TYR A 112 4.28 4.67 -2.95
N PHE A 113 4.18 4.76 -4.28
CA PHE A 113 3.79 3.66 -5.16
C PHE A 113 5.00 2.99 -5.86
N SER A 114 6.22 3.18 -5.35
CA SER A 114 7.45 2.76 -6.06
C SER A 114 7.50 1.27 -6.41
N SER A 115 6.87 0.41 -5.61
CA SER A 115 6.76 -1.04 -5.85
C SER A 115 5.75 -1.42 -6.94
N PHE A 116 4.85 -0.51 -7.31
CA PHE A 116 3.89 -0.71 -8.39
C PHE A 116 4.55 -0.48 -9.76
N PHE A 117 5.75 0.12 -9.79
CA PHE A 117 6.43 0.47 -11.01
C PHE A 117 7.68 -0.40 -11.24
N GLY A 118 7.69 -1.12 -12.36
CA GLY A 118 8.88 -1.83 -12.82
C GLY A 118 10.00 -0.86 -13.21
N PRO A 119 11.25 -1.34 -13.39
CA PRO A 119 12.40 -0.49 -13.74
C PRO A 119 12.14 0.38 -14.98
N GLU A 120 11.51 -0.18 -16.02
CA GLU A 120 11.16 0.55 -17.22
C GLU A 120 10.19 1.69 -16.94
N VAL A 121 9.10 1.43 -16.20
CA VAL A 121 8.09 2.43 -15.86
C VAL A 121 8.71 3.54 -15.00
N ARG A 122 9.54 3.20 -14.01
CA ARG A 122 10.25 4.20 -13.18
C ARG A 122 11.15 5.12 -14.00
N ALA A 123 11.88 4.58 -14.97
CA ALA A 123 12.71 5.40 -15.87
C ALA A 123 11.86 6.38 -16.70
N ARG A 124 10.66 5.96 -17.12
CA ARG A 124 9.70 6.81 -17.85
C ARG A 124 9.15 7.93 -16.98
N LEU A 125 8.72 7.61 -15.75
CA LEU A 125 8.25 8.59 -14.77
C LEU A 125 9.35 9.62 -14.44
N PHE A 126 10.58 9.15 -14.24
CA PHE A 126 11.73 10.03 -14.01
C PHE A 126 11.98 10.98 -15.20
N THR A 127 11.88 10.46 -16.43
CA THR A 127 11.99 11.29 -17.64
C THR A 127 10.87 12.34 -17.71
N GLN A 128 9.63 11.99 -17.38
CA GLN A 128 8.53 12.95 -17.31
C GLN A 128 8.80 14.06 -16.28
N MET A 129 9.31 13.71 -15.09
CA MET A 129 9.66 14.69 -14.06
C MET A 129 10.73 15.67 -14.53
N ILE A 130 11.79 15.18 -15.20
CA ILE A 130 12.84 16.04 -15.77
C ILE A 130 12.28 16.99 -16.84
N LEU A 131 11.45 16.47 -17.75
CA LEU A 131 10.82 17.28 -18.80
C LEU A 131 9.96 18.39 -18.18
N LEU A 132 9.11 18.05 -17.21
CA LEU A 132 8.27 19.02 -16.53
C LEU A 132 9.10 20.05 -15.75
N LEU A 133 10.17 19.63 -15.06
CA LEU A 133 11.07 20.54 -14.35
C LEU A 133 11.73 21.55 -15.31
N ALA A 134 12.21 21.06 -16.47
CA ALA A 134 12.80 21.91 -17.50
C ALA A 134 11.78 22.91 -18.07
N LEU A 135 10.53 22.49 -18.29
CA LEU A 135 9.44 23.37 -18.73
C LEU A 135 9.11 24.43 -17.69
N GLY A 136 9.03 24.06 -16.40
CA GLY A 136 8.80 25.01 -15.32
C GLY A 136 9.93 26.04 -15.19
N PHE A 137 11.19 25.62 -15.30
CA PHE A 137 12.33 26.52 -15.28
C PHE A 137 12.35 27.47 -16.50
N LEU A 138 12.08 26.94 -17.70
CA LEU A 138 11.97 27.74 -18.92
C LEU A 138 10.87 28.80 -18.80
N GLY A 139 9.72 28.45 -18.22
CA GLY A 139 8.63 29.39 -17.98
C GLY A 139 9.02 30.54 -17.04
N LEU A 140 9.77 30.25 -15.98
CA LEU A 140 10.34 31.27 -15.09
C LEU A 140 11.36 32.16 -15.82
N LEU A 141 12.26 31.58 -16.61
CA LEU A 141 13.22 32.33 -17.42
C LEU A 141 12.51 33.27 -18.41
N CYS A 142 11.46 32.80 -19.08
CA CYS A 142 10.65 33.64 -19.98
C CYS A 142 9.94 34.77 -19.23
N PHE A 143 9.44 34.52 -18.01
CA PHE A 143 8.83 35.54 -17.17
C PHE A 143 9.83 36.64 -16.76
N PHE A 144 11.01 36.27 -16.25
CA PHE A 144 12.05 37.24 -15.88
C PHE A 144 12.68 37.93 -17.09
N GLY A 145 12.92 37.20 -18.18
CA GLY A 145 13.45 37.73 -19.44
C GLY A 145 12.49 38.72 -20.11
N PHE A 146 11.18 38.50 -20.00
CA PHE A 146 10.18 39.47 -20.44
C PHE A 146 10.21 40.76 -19.61
N ARG A 147 10.40 40.65 -18.28
CA ARG A 147 10.53 41.83 -17.40
C ARG A 147 11.69 42.73 -17.83
N ARG A 148 12.74 42.15 -18.46
CA ARG A 148 13.91 42.86 -19.00
C ARG A 148 13.71 43.36 -20.44
N SER A 149 13.17 42.55 -21.35
CA SER A 149 13.17 42.84 -22.80
C SER A 149 11.84 43.33 -23.37
N ARG A 150 10.71 43.10 -22.67
CA ARG A 150 9.32 43.38 -23.09
C ARG A 150 8.88 42.77 -24.44
N LYS A 151 9.63 41.82 -25.01
CA LYS A 151 9.26 41.16 -26.27
C LYS A 151 8.25 40.03 -26.01
N ALA A 152 7.08 40.10 -26.65
CA ALA A 152 6.04 39.07 -26.55
C ALA A 152 6.41 37.72 -27.21
N LEU A 153 7.39 37.73 -28.13
CA LEU A 153 7.86 36.54 -28.85
C LEU A 153 8.35 35.42 -27.90
N PHE A 154 8.97 35.77 -26.78
CA PHE A 154 9.45 34.80 -25.79
C PHE A 154 8.33 33.91 -25.23
N PHE A 155 7.13 34.47 -25.05
CA PHE A 155 6.01 33.69 -24.54
C PHE A 155 5.40 32.75 -25.58
N TRP A 156 5.28 33.19 -26.83
CA TRP A 156 4.79 32.31 -27.91
C TRP A 156 5.73 31.12 -28.10
N ALA A 157 7.04 31.36 -28.10
CA ALA A 157 8.03 30.28 -28.13
C ALA A 157 7.89 29.34 -26.92
N TYR A 158 7.74 29.88 -25.70
CA TYR A 158 7.51 29.09 -24.50
C TYR A 158 6.27 28.20 -24.60
N PHE A 159 5.11 28.74 -25.03
CA PHE A 159 3.88 27.95 -25.11
C PHE A 159 3.96 26.85 -26.17
N VAL A 160 4.66 27.08 -27.29
CA VAL A 160 4.94 26.02 -28.28
C VAL A 160 5.79 24.91 -27.67
N VAL A 161 6.88 25.27 -26.97
CA VAL A 161 7.74 24.30 -26.28
C VAL A 161 6.98 23.58 -25.16
N LEU A 162 6.11 24.27 -24.43
CA LEU A 162 5.26 23.69 -23.40
C LEU A 162 4.32 22.64 -23.98
N ILE A 163 3.57 22.97 -25.05
CA ILE A 163 2.65 22.03 -25.70
C ILE A 163 3.40 20.79 -26.19
N PHE A 164 4.55 20.98 -26.85
CA PHE A 164 5.37 19.87 -27.33
C PHE A 164 5.92 19.03 -26.18
N GLY A 165 6.41 19.66 -25.11
CA GLY A 165 6.91 18.98 -23.92
C GLY A 165 5.83 18.18 -23.19
N LEU A 166 4.60 18.71 -23.07
CA LEU A 166 3.46 17.97 -22.53
C LEU A 166 3.06 16.80 -23.43
N ALA A 167 3.13 16.96 -24.76
CA ALA A 167 2.91 15.85 -25.68
C ALA A 167 3.95 14.73 -25.48
N LEU A 168 5.22 15.07 -25.26
CA LEU A 168 6.26 14.09 -24.92
C LEU A 168 5.98 13.37 -23.61
N VAL A 169 5.47 14.06 -22.58
CA VAL A 169 5.04 13.45 -21.31
C VAL A 169 3.95 12.39 -21.56
N LEU A 170 2.97 12.69 -22.42
CA LEU A 170 1.92 11.74 -22.79
C LEU A 170 2.45 10.55 -23.60
N VAL A 171 3.43 10.77 -24.48
CA VAL A 171 4.12 9.69 -25.23
C VAL A 171 4.88 8.75 -24.28
N GLN A 172 5.41 9.24 -23.16
CA GLN A 172 6.01 8.34 -22.16
C GLN A 172 4.97 7.42 -21.54
N ARG A 173 3.78 7.96 -21.23
CA ARG A 173 2.69 7.17 -20.62
C ARG A 173 2.05 6.18 -21.59
N SER A 174 1.94 6.50 -22.88
CA SER A 174 1.38 5.58 -23.88
C SER A 174 2.26 4.35 -24.15
N ARG A 175 3.52 4.39 -23.71
CA ARG A 175 4.51 3.31 -23.89
C ARG A 175 4.68 2.42 -22.65
N PHE A 176 3.77 2.47 -21.68
CA PHE A 176 3.81 1.56 -20.53
C PHE A 176 3.51 0.12 -20.98
N PRO A 177 4.24 -0.89 -20.47
CA PRO A 177 4.01 -2.27 -20.84
C PRO A 177 2.68 -2.77 -20.27
N LEU A 178 1.85 -3.33 -21.15
CA LEU A 178 0.65 -4.09 -20.76
C LEU A 178 1.04 -5.48 -20.25
N LEU A 179 0.18 -6.08 -19.43
CA LEU A 179 0.37 -7.44 -18.94
C LEU A 179 0.39 -8.42 -20.11
N ARG A 180 1.41 -9.28 -20.17
CA ARG A 180 1.47 -10.37 -21.16
C ARG A 180 0.65 -11.55 -20.66
N GLU A 181 -0.12 -12.15 -21.54
CA GLU A 181 -0.79 -13.42 -21.26
C GLU A 181 0.24 -14.57 -21.27
N PRO A 182 0.10 -15.58 -20.39
CA PRO A 182 1.00 -16.73 -20.34
C PRO A 182 1.05 -17.49 -21.68
N SER A 183 2.24 -17.86 -22.13
CA SER A 183 2.45 -18.58 -23.40
C SER A 183 2.44 -20.10 -23.20
N GLY A 184 1.32 -20.67 -22.77
CA GLY A 184 1.16 -22.12 -22.59
C GLY A 184 2.15 -22.75 -21.58
N THR A 185 1.91 -24.00 -21.19
CA THR A 185 2.73 -24.67 -20.17
C THR A 185 3.38 -25.93 -20.68
N THR A 186 4.72 -25.95 -20.68
CA THR A 186 5.51 -27.16 -20.95
C THR A 186 5.59 -28.01 -19.68
N PRO A 187 5.29 -29.31 -19.71
CA PRO A 187 5.40 -30.15 -18.52
C PRO A 187 6.87 -30.36 -18.13
N LEU A 188 7.17 -30.25 -16.83
CA LEU A 188 8.46 -30.61 -16.24
C LEU A 188 8.24 -31.64 -15.14
N LEU A 189 9.07 -32.69 -15.09
CA LEU A 189 9.06 -33.59 -13.94
C LEU A 189 9.67 -32.90 -12.73
N GLY A 190 8.91 -32.83 -11.65
CA GLY A 190 9.32 -32.39 -10.34
C GLY A 190 9.73 -33.56 -9.44
N LYS A 191 10.17 -33.22 -8.22
CA LYS A 191 10.48 -34.17 -7.16
C LYS A 191 9.24 -34.36 -6.28
N LYS A 192 8.95 -35.59 -5.86
CA LYS A 192 7.95 -35.84 -4.82
C LYS A 192 8.49 -35.35 -3.47
N THR A 193 7.68 -34.60 -2.73
CA THR A 193 8.07 -34.05 -1.43
C THR A 193 7.16 -34.59 -0.33
N GLU A 194 7.77 -34.88 0.83
CA GLU A 194 7.05 -35.25 2.05
C GLU A 194 7.02 -34.09 3.06
N LYS A 195 7.80 -33.03 2.81
CA LYS A 195 7.94 -31.88 3.71
C LYS A 195 6.62 -31.13 3.87
N ARG A 196 6.42 -30.57 5.05
CA ARG A 196 5.19 -29.87 5.45
C ARG A 196 5.47 -28.41 5.82
N ILE A 197 4.48 -27.56 5.63
CA ILE A 197 4.57 -26.15 5.99
C ILE A 197 3.35 -25.76 6.79
N THR A 198 3.55 -25.10 7.93
CA THR A 198 2.51 -24.35 8.63
C THR A 198 2.86 -22.86 8.62
N LEU A 199 2.02 -22.06 7.97
CA LEU A 199 2.10 -20.60 7.91
C LEU A 199 1.07 -19.99 8.86
N VAL A 200 1.51 -19.12 9.75
CA VAL A 200 0.66 -18.36 10.67
C VAL A 200 0.93 -16.87 10.50
N GLY A 201 0.06 -16.19 9.75
CA GLY A 201 0.11 -14.75 9.54
C GLY A 201 -0.65 -14.02 10.64
N LEU A 202 0.01 -13.11 11.36
CA LEU A 202 -0.57 -12.32 12.45
C LEU A 202 -0.36 -10.85 12.14
N ASP A 203 -1.35 -10.17 11.57
CA ASP A 203 -1.17 -8.79 11.08
C ASP A 203 -0.96 -7.79 12.24
N GLY A 204 0.06 -6.94 12.13
CA GLY A 204 0.38 -5.90 13.12
C GLY A 204 1.46 -6.26 14.15
N LEU A 205 2.11 -7.42 14.02
CA LEU A 205 3.25 -7.76 14.88
C LEU A 205 4.46 -6.90 14.54
N SER A 206 5.09 -6.32 15.56
CA SER A 206 6.38 -5.64 15.46
C SER A 206 7.32 -6.07 16.59
N PHE A 207 8.63 -6.09 16.33
CA PHE A 207 9.64 -6.25 17.39
C PHE A 207 9.58 -5.15 18.45
N ASP A 208 9.03 -3.98 18.12
CA ASP A 208 8.85 -2.87 19.05
C ASP A 208 7.88 -3.22 20.21
N PHE A 209 7.00 -4.21 20.02
CA PHE A 209 6.18 -4.77 21.08
C PHE A 209 6.72 -6.10 21.59
N ILE A 210 7.14 -6.99 20.68
CA ILE A 210 7.57 -8.35 21.06
C ILE A 210 8.76 -8.30 22.02
N ILE A 211 9.79 -7.50 21.73
CA ILE A 211 11.01 -7.47 22.55
C ILE A 211 10.74 -6.92 23.96
N PRO A 212 10.04 -5.78 24.15
CA PRO A 212 9.66 -5.33 25.49
C PRO A 212 8.79 -6.34 26.24
N LEU A 213 7.79 -6.95 25.60
CA LEU A 213 6.90 -7.90 26.28
C LEU A 213 7.61 -9.21 26.66
N ILE A 214 8.60 -9.65 25.88
CA ILE A 214 9.50 -10.75 26.27
C ILE A 214 10.32 -10.37 27.50
N SER A 215 10.86 -9.15 27.55
CA SER A 215 11.64 -8.69 28.71
C SER A 215 10.81 -8.62 30.00
N LEU A 216 9.49 -8.47 29.88
CA LEU A 216 8.52 -8.53 30.98
C LEU A 216 8.05 -9.96 31.31
N GLY A 217 8.55 -10.98 30.59
CA GLY A 217 8.17 -12.38 30.79
C GLY A 217 6.77 -12.76 30.30
N LYS A 218 6.15 -11.93 29.44
CA LYS A 218 4.76 -12.12 28.98
C LYS A 218 4.61 -13.02 27.76
N LEU A 219 5.66 -13.13 26.93
CA LEU A 219 5.61 -13.85 25.65
C LEU A 219 6.62 -15.02 25.59
N PRO A 220 6.42 -16.09 26.40
CA PRO A 220 7.35 -17.20 26.47
C PRO A 220 7.53 -17.96 25.15
N ASN A 221 6.48 -18.11 24.33
CA ASN A 221 6.57 -18.85 23.07
C ASN A 221 7.31 -18.04 21.99
N PHE A 222 7.09 -16.72 21.91
CA PHE A 222 7.89 -15.84 21.07
C PHE A 222 9.35 -15.80 21.52
N SER A 223 9.60 -15.73 22.84
CA SER A 223 10.97 -15.82 23.38
C SER A 223 11.65 -17.12 22.94
N TRP A 224 10.93 -18.23 23.04
CA TRP A 224 11.45 -19.52 22.63
C TRP A 224 11.75 -19.58 21.13
N LEU A 225 10.87 -19.03 20.28
CA LEU A 225 11.11 -18.92 18.83
C LEU A 225 12.32 -18.04 18.50
N LEU A 226 12.55 -16.95 19.23
CA LEU A 226 13.73 -16.11 19.07
C LEU A 226 15.03 -16.87 19.37
N ASP A 227 15.01 -17.74 20.38
CA ASP A 227 16.21 -18.43 20.87
C ASP A 227 16.46 -19.76 20.12
N ASN A 228 15.41 -20.42 19.64
CA ASN A 228 15.50 -21.76 19.03
C ASN A 228 15.22 -21.78 17.52
N GLY A 229 14.69 -20.71 16.95
CA GLY A 229 14.39 -20.59 15.53
C GLY A 229 15.31 -19.61 14.81
N ASN A 230 14.85 -19.21 13.63
CA ASN A 230 15.40 -18.09 12.88
C ASN A 230 14.38 -16.96 12.88
N SER A 231 14.79 -15.73 13.18
CA SER A 231 13.85 -14.60 13.24
C SER A 231 14.44 -13.32 12.67
N GLY A 232 13.62 -12.49 12.03
CA GLY A 232 14.08 -11.25 11.42
C GLY A 232 12.94 -10.32 11.08
N LYS A 233 13.30 -9.08 10.72
CA LYS A 233 12.33 -8.10 10.23
C LYS A 233 11.77 -8.55 8.88
N LEU A 234 10.45 -8.44 8.72
CA LEU A 234 9.80 -8.67 7.44
C LEU A 234 9.50 -7.31 6.79
N VAL A 235 10.30 -6.95 5.79
CA VAL A 235 10.18 -5.72 5.02
C VAL A 235 9.16 -5.90 3.92
N SER A 236 8.22 -4.98 3.87
CA SER A 236 7.14 -4.95 2.90
C SER A 236 7.27 -3.72 2.00
N PHE A 237 6.18 -3.32 1.36
CA PHE A 237 6.15 -2.15 0.51
C PHE A 237 4.91 -1.31 0.73
N SER A 238 5.05 -0.02 0.42
CA SER A 238 3.92 0.90 0.32
C SER A 238 3.35 0.90 -1.11
N PRO A 239 2.03 1.12 -1.25
CA PRO A 239 1.02 1.01 -0.20
C PRO A 239 0.85 -0.44 0.29
N THR A 240 0.48 -0.60 1.56
CA THR A 240 0.09 -1.90 2.14
C THR A 240 -1.35 -2.28 1.75
N GLU A 241 -1.65 -2.30 0.45
CA GLU A 241 -2.98 -2.71 -0.04
C GLU A 241 -3.17 -4.24 0.16
N PRO A 242 -4.26 -4.71 0.80
CA PRO A 242 -4.37 -6.12 1.23
C PRO A 242 -4.20 -7.14 0.11
N VAL A 243 -4.86 -6.91 -1.03
CA VAL A 243 -4.79 -7.80 -2.20
C VAL A 243 -3.40 -7.75 -2.84
N SER A 244 -2.77 -6.58 -2.87
CA SER A 244 -1.42 -6.42 -3.41
C SER A 244 -0.40 -7.15 -2.55
N LEU A 245 -0.47 -7.00 -1.23
CA LEU A 245 0.40 -7.68 -0.28
C LEU A 245 0.23 -9.21 -0.33
N GLN A 246 -1.01 -9.70 -0.35
CA GLN A 246 -1.29 -11.12 -0.44
C GLN A 246 -0.76 -11.71 -1.75
N ALA A 247 -0.96 -11.02 -2.87
CA ALA A 247 -0.43 -11.44 -4.16
C ALA A 247 1.10 -11.45 -4.17
N SER A 248 1.75 -10.44 -3.61
CA SER A 248 3.21 -10.42 -3.52
C SER A 248 3.77 -11.53 -2.62
N PHE A 249 3.07 -11.81 -1.51
CA PHE A 249 3.40 -12.94 -0.65
C PHE A 249 3.29 -14.26 -1.42
N SER A 250 2.19 -14.51 -2.12
CA SER A 250 1.91 -15.81 -2.76
C SER A 250 2.61 -16.02 -4.10
N THR A 251 2.96 -14.97 -4.83
CA THR A 251 3.63 -15.10 -6.14
C THR A 251 5.15 -14.93 -6.04
N GLY A 252 5.65 -14.32 -4.97
CA GLY A 252 7.04 -13.87 -4.89
C GLY A 252 7.38 -12.74 -5.88
N GLN A 253 6.37 -12.07 -6.45
CA GLN A 253 6.51 -10.95 -7.38
C GLN A 253 6.03 -9.64 -6.75
N LEU A 254 6.52 -8.50 -7.20
CA LEU A 254 6.01 -7.18 -6.81
C LEU A 254 4.80 -6.76 -7.65
N PRO A 255 4.04 -5.73 -7.22
CA PRO A 255 2.82 -5.30 -7.93
C PRO A 255 3.06 -4.86 -9.37
N ALA A 256 4.27 -4.39 -9.67
CA ALA A 256 4.73 -4.13 -11.03
C ALA A 256 4.63 -5.33 -11.99
N LYS A 257 4.74 -6.57 -11.48
CA LYS A 257 4.68 -7.81 -12.27
C LYS A 257 3.31 -8.48 -12.18
N HIS A 258 2.81 -8.77 -10.97
CA HIS A 258 1.54 -9.50 -10.81
C HIS A 258 0.29 -8.65 -11.07
N ARG A 259 0.42 -7.32 -11.15
CA ARG A 259 -0.65 -6.36 -11.54
C ARG A 259 -1.91 -6.36 -10.66
N LEU A 260 -1.85 -6.91 -9.46
CA LEU A 260 -2.94 -6.84 -8.49
C LEU A 260 -2.72 -5.67 -7.55
N LEU A 261 -3.35 -4.52 -7.85
CA LEU A 261 -3.01 -3.23 -7.22
C LEU A 261 -3.92 -2.85 -6.05
N SER A 262 -5.20 -3.21 -6.12
CA SER A 262 -6.21 -2.72 -5.16
C SER A 262 -7.41 -3.67 -5.08
N SER A 263 -8.01 -3.77 -3.89
CA SER A 263 -9.31 -4.41 -3.63
C SER A 263 -10.51 -3.50 -3.93
N TYR A 264 -10.26 -2.30 -4.46
CA TYR A 264 -11.28 -1.30 -4.72
C TYR A 264 -11.20 -0.80 -6.16
N ARG A 265 -12.34 -0.31 -6.64
CA ARG A 265 -12.48 0.48 -7.85
C ARG A 265 -12.99 1.86 -7.51
N TYR A 266 -12.40 2.86 -8.15
CA TYR A 266 -12.63 4.27 -7.90
C TYR A 266 -13.22 4.90 -9.15
N ARG A 267 -14.43 5.44 -9.07
CA ARG A 267 -15.08 6.08 -10.21
C ARG A 267 -15.40 7.53 -9.91
N LEU A 268 -14.86 8.42 -10.73
CA LEU A 268 -15.18 9.84 -10.68
C LEU A 268 -16.56 10.12 -11.28
N TRP A 269 -17.19 11.21 -10.83
CA TRP A 269 -18.60 11.56 -11.08
C TRP A 269 -19.16 11.19 -12.46
N LYS A 270 -18.60 11.73 -13.55
CA LYS A 270 -19.10 11.52 -14.93
C LYS A 270 -18.24 10.57 -15.74
N MET A 271 -17.32 9.85 -15.11
CA MET A 271 -16.45 8.91 -15.81
C MET A 271 -17.14 7.57 -16.08
N ARG A 272 -16.83 7.01 -17.26
CA ARG A 272 -17.22 5.66 -17.64
C ARG A 272 -16.20 4.64 -17.15
N GLU A 273 -14.92 4.96 -17.26
CA GLU A 273 -13.85 4.09 -16.77
C GLU A 273 -13.75 4.16 -15.23
N GLU A 274 -13.39 3.03 -14.64
CA GLU A 274 -13.05 2.90 -13.22
C GLU A 274 -11.54 2.92 -13.06
N LEU A 275 -11.04 3.51 -11.99
CA LEU A 275 -9.63 3.54 -11.63
C LEU A 275 -9.35 2.45 -10.58
N GLU A 276 -8.16 1.89 -10.60
CA GLU A 276 -7.69 0.92 -9.60
C GLU A 276 -6.93 1.60 -8.47
N THR A 277 -6.19 2.65 -8.81
CA THR A 277 -5.32 3.38 -7.88
C THR A 277 -5.61 4.87 -7.96
N VAL A 278 -5.55 5.56 -6.83
CA VAL A 278 -5.76 7.00 -6.73
C VAL A 278 -4.58 7.69 -6.06
N PRO A 279 -4.26 8.95 -6.42
CA PRO A 279 -3.15 9.66 -5.81
C PRO A 279 -3.38 9.90 -4.31
N ARG A 280 -2.30 9.79 -3.54
CA ARG A 280 -2.22 10.18 -2.14
C ARG A 280 -1.71 11.62 -2.01
N PHE A 281 -1.77 12.15 -0.80
CA PHE A 281 -1.30 13.50 -0.43
C PHE A 281 -2.08 14.67 -1.06
N ILE A 282 -3.23 14.41 -1.69
CA ILE A 282 -4.14 15.44 -2.24
C ILE A 282 -5.58 15.31 -1.72
N LEU A 283 -5.78 14.58 -0.62
CA LEU A 283 -7.09 14.33 -0.02
C LEU A 283 -8.10 13.70 -1.01
N PHE A 284 -7.64 12.85 -1.92
CA PHE A 284 -8.47 12.29 -3.00
C PHE A 284 -9.71 11.54 -2.48
N ASN A 285 -9.56 10.78 -1.39
CA ASN A 285 -10.68 10.04 -0.80
C ASN A 285 -11.77 10.97 -0.25
N GLN A 286 -11.46 12.22 0.07
CA GLN A 286 -12.45 13.19 0.56
C GLN A 286 -13.45 13.61 -0.52
N LEU A 287 -13.16 13.33 -1.80
CA LEU A 287 -14.12 13.51 -2.90
C LEU A 287 -15.37 12.64 -2.74
N THR A 288 -15.30 11.55 -1.97
CA THR A 288 -16.47 10.70 -1.65
C THR A 288 -17.55 11.47 -0.90
N ARG A 289 -17.15 12.34 0.05
CA ARG A 289 -18.07 13.15 0.86
C ARG A 289 -18.94 14.10 0.05
N PHE A 290 -18.39 14.57 -1.08
CA PHE A 290 -19.08 15.49 -1.99
C PHE A 290 -19.76 14.77 -3.16
N GLY A 291 -19.75 13.44 -3.17
CA GLY A 291 -20.33 12.64 -4.25
C GLY A 291 -19.55 12.67 -5.57
N PHE A 292 -18.33 13.22 -5.58
CA PHE A 292 -17.47 13.29 -6.77
C PHE A 292 -16.68 12.00 -7.02
N LEU A 293 -16.57 11.13 -6.01
CA LEU A 293 -15.88 9.85 -6.07
C LEU A 293 -16.77 8.74 -5.52
N LYS A 294 -16.88 7.63 -6.25
CA LYS A 294 -17.49 6.38 -5.78
C LYS A 294 -16.39 5.34 -5.59
N ILE A 295 -16.45 4.62 -4.48
CA ILE A 295 -15.53 3.52 -4.16
C ILE A 295 -16.37 2.25 -4.07
N ALA A 296 -16.01 1.23 -4.84
CA ALA A 296 -16.67 -0.06 -4.83
C ALA A 296 -15.65 -1.17 -4.55
N PRO A 297 -15.96 -2.14 -3.67
CA PRO A 297 -15.09 -3.30 -3.47
C PRO A 297 -15.12 -4.21 -4.70
N VAL A 298 -13.95 -4.74 -5.08
CA VAL A 298 -13.79 -5.68 -6.20
C VAL A 298 -12.80 -6.77 -5.81
N ARG A 299 -13.07 -7.99 -6.26
CA ARG A 299 -12.12 -9.11 -6.20
C ARG A 299 -11.43 -9.21 -7.57
N PRO A 300 -10.20 -8.69 -7.71
CA PRO A 300 -9.50 -8.76 -9.00
C PRO A 300 -9.16 -10.22 -9.33
N GLU A 301 -9.15 -10.52 -10.61
CA GLU A 301 -8.81 -11.84 -11.13
C GLU A 301 -7.30 -12.12 -10.99
N VAL A 302 -6.96 -13.23 -10.35
CA VAL A 302 -5.56 -13.67 -10.20
C VAL A 302 -5.11 -14.36 -11.49
N ARG A 303 -4.28 -13.65 -12.27
CA ARG A 303 -3.77 -14.14 -13.56
C ARG A 303 -2.46 -14.91 -13.43
N SER A 304 -1.54 -14.42 -12.61
CA SER A 304 -0.27 -15.10 -12.34
C SER A 304 -0.48 -16.38 -11.54
N LYS A 305 0.32 -17.42 -11.81
CA LYS A 305 0.43 -18.60 -10.96
C LYS A 305 1.05 -18.22 -9.63
N ASP A 306 0.26 -18.34 -8.59
CA ASP A 306 0.69 -18.19 -7.21
C ASP A 306 1.15 -19.53 -6.62
N PHE A 307 1.66 -19.47 -5.40
CA PHE A 307 2.11 -20.60 -4.61
C PHE A 307 1.06 -21.71 -4.55
N TRP A 308 -0.21 -21.36 -4.36
CA TRP A 308 -1.31 -22.33 -4.26
C TRP A 308 -1.53 -23.11 -5.55
N ARG A 309 -1.54 -22.43 -6.70
CA ARG A 309 -1.62 -23.09 -8.02
C ARG A 309 -0.39 -23.95 -8.30
N ILE A 310 0.80 -23.56 -7.80
CA ILE A 310 2.01 -24.38 -7.90
C ILE A 310 1.85 -25.67 -7.07
N LEU A 311 1.32 -25.59 -5.84
CA LEU A 311 1.06 -26.75 -5.00
C LEU A 311 0.03 -27.70 -5.64
N GLU A 312 -1.07 -27.14 -6.17
CA GLU A 312 -2.11 -27.89 -6.87
C GLU A 312 -1.53 -28.67 -8.07
N GLY A 313 -0.72 -28.00 -8.90
CA GLY A 313 -0.05 -28.62 -10.04
C GLY A 313 0.91 -29.76 -9.64
N ASN A 314 1.49 -29.68 -8.44
CA ASN A 314 2.39 -30.70 -7.87
C ASN A 314 1.66 -31.75 -7.03
N ARG A 315 0.32 -31.72 -6.96
CA ARG A 315 -0.52 -32.61 -6.12
C ARG A 315 -0.15 -32.57 -4.63
N ILE A 316 0.28 -31.41 -4.15
CA ILE A 316 0.55 -31.16 -2.73
C ILE A 316 -0.76 -30.71 -2.08
N SER A 317 -1.22 -31.42 -1.05
CA SER A 317 -2.46 -31.05 -0.36
C SER A 317 -2.25 -29.80 0.49
N PHE A 318 -3.17 -28.84 0.38
CA PHE A 318 -3.10 -27.60 1.14
C PHE A 318 -4.45 -27.18 1.72
N LEU A 319 -4.40 -26.39 2.79
CA LEU A 319 -5.53 -25.69 3.39
C LEU A 319 -5.15 -24.23 3.60
N ASP A 320 -5.70 -23.36 2.76
CA ASP A 320 -5.53 -21.91 2.87
C ASP A 320 -6.74 -21.27 3.56
N ARG A 321 -6.46 -20.64 4.69
CA ARG A 321 -7.37 -19.84 5.53
C ARG A 321 -6.84 -18.42 5.70
N SER A 322 -5.98 -17.96 4.79
CA SER A 322 -5.42 -16.60 4.81
C SER A 322 -6.30 -15.54 4.16
N TRP A 323 -7.24 -15.95 3.29
CA TRP A 323 -8.14 -15.05 2.58
C TRP A 323 -9.56 -15.64 2.37
N PRO A 324 -10.63 -14.84 2.46
CA PRO A 324 -10.66 -13.46 2.96
C PRO A 324 -10.37 -13.38 4.48
N LEU A 325 -9.74 -12.28 4.91
CA LEU A 325 -9.38 -12.02 6.33
C LEU A 325 -10.60 -11.93 7.26
N THR A 326 -11.73 -11.47 6.73
CA THR A 326 -13.01 -11.39 7.44
C THR A 326 -13.98 -12.39 6.83
N ARG A 327 -14.34 -13.42 7.61
CA ARG A 327 -15.43 -14.36 7.33
C ARG A 327 -16.55 -14.15 8.34
N GLU A 328 -17.79 -14.32 7.91
CA GLU A 328 -18.98 -14.25 8.78
C GLU A 328 -19.34 -15.65 9.34
N ASP A 329 -18.52 -16.65 9.05
CA ASP A 329 -18.98 -18.02 8.91
C ASP A 329 -18.93 -18.82 10.23
N ALA A 330 -18.34 -18.28 11.31
CA ALA A 330 -18.15 -18.99 12.56
C ALA A 330 -18.71 -18.21 13.76
N ALA A 331 -19.71 -18.79 14.42
CA ALA A 331 -20.22 -18.28 15.68
C ALA A 331 -19.14 -18.38 16.78
N PRO A 332 -19.00 -17.37 17.65
CA PRO A 332 -18.01 -17.41 18.71
C PRO A 332 -18.25 -18.58 19.67
N SER A 333 -17.18 -19.28 20.02
CA SER A 333 -17.22 -20.36 21.00
C SER A 333 -17.33 -19.82 22.43
N SER A 334 -17.78 -20.65 23.37
CA SER A 334 -17.79 -20.30 24.80
C SER A 334 -16.39 -19.96 25.34
N ARG A 335 -15.35 -20.57 24.76
CA ARG A 335 -13.95 -20.23 25.05
C ARG A 335 -13.61 -18.84 24.54
N GLY A 336 -13.95 -18.53 23.29
CA GLY A 336 -13.72 -17.21 22.69
C GLY A 336 -14.43 -16.10 23.47
N GLU A 337 -15.66 -16.35 23.91
CA GLU A 337 -16.43 -15.42 24.75
C GLU A 337 -15.75 -15.13 26.10
N LYS A 338 -15.26 -16.17 26.77
CA LYS A 338 -14.53 -16.02 28.03
C LYS A 338 -13.24 -15.21 27.85
N LEU A 339 -12.42 -15.57 26.86
CA LEU A 339 -11.17 -14.87 26.59
C LEU A 339 -11.40 -13.42 26.16
N ALA A 340 -12.49 -13.13 25.44
CA ALA A 340 -12.85 -11.76 25.07
C ALA A 340 -13.26 -10.91 26.28
N ALA A 341 -13.92 -11.51 27.27
CA ALA A 341 -14.23 -10.86 28.54
C ALA A 341 -12.95 -10.56 29.34
N ASP A 342 -12.03 -11.53 29.40
CA ASP A 342 -10.73 -11.38 30.06
C ASP A 342 -9.86 -10.31 29.37
N LEU A 343 -9.93 -10.20 28.03
CA LEU A 343 -9.20 -9.21 27.24
C LEU A 343 -9.54 -7.77 27.65
N LEU A 344 -10.81 -7.48 27.91
CA LEU A 344 -11.29 -6.12 28.24
C LEU A 344 -11.32 -5.81 29.74
N GLY A 345 -11.24 -6.83 30.60
CA GLY A 345 -11.45 -6.68 32.05
C GLY A 345 -12.92 -6.33 32.34
N GLU A 346 -13.68 -7.29 32.88
CA GLU A 346 -15.12 -7.13 33.06
C GLU A 346 -15.54 -6.00 34.03
N PRO A 347 -16.76 -5.43 33.84
CA PRO A 347 -17.64 -5.58 32.67
C PRO A 347 -17.47 -4.39 31.72
N ALA A 348 -17.41 -4.68 30.42
CA ALA A 348 -17.52 -3.65 29.39
C ALA A 348 -18.88 -2.92 29.56
N LEU A 349 -18.85 -1.61 29.79
CA LEU A 349 -20.07 -0.80 29.82
C LEU A 349 -20.88 -1.02 28.53
N PRO A 350 -22.19 -1.33 28.62
CA PRO A 350 -23.04 -1.46 27.45
C PRO A 350 -22.99 -0.17 26.62
N GLY A 351 -22.58 -0.29 25.35
CA GLY A 351 -22.58 0.83 24.40
C GLY A 351 -21.24 1.54 24.17
N ASP A 352 -20.12 1.08 24.76
CA ASP A 352 -18.79 1.58 24.41
C ASP A 352 -18.31 1.03 23.04
N PRO A 353 -18.14 1.89 22.01
CA PRO A 353 -17.72 1.46 20.67
C PRO A 353 -16.33 0.81 20.65
N LEU A 354 -15.39 1.29 21.49
CA LEU A 354 -14.02 0.78 21.52
C LEU A 354 -13.97 -0.63 22.11
N SER A 355 -14.60 -0.85 23.26
CA SER A 355 -14.74 -2.21 23.83
C SER A 355 -15.42 -3.16 22.85
N THR A 356 -16.49 -2.72 22.18
CA THR A 356 -17.18 -3.52 21.16
C THR A 356 -16.26 -3.90 20.00
N LEU A 357 -15.43 -2.95 19.52
CA LEU A 357 -14.46 -3.19 18.46
C LEU A 357 -13.42 -4.23 18.86
N ALA A 358 -12.79 -4.08 20.02
CA ALA A 358 -11.77 -5.01 20.52
C ALA A 358 -12.35 -6.41 20.76
N ARG A 359 -13.54 -6.50 21.37
CA ARG A 359 -14.27 -7.77 21.55
C ARG A 359 -14.54 -8.45 20.21
N ASN A 360 -15.10 -7.74 19.24
CA ASN A 360 -15.43 -8.31 17.94
C ASN A 360 -14.18 -8.73 17.16
N ALA A 361 -13.09 -7.97 17.26
CA ALA A 361 -11.81 -8.33 16.66
C ALA A 361 -11.26 -9.63 17.26
N PHE A 362 -11.32 -9.78 18.59
CA PHE A 362 -10.89 -10.98 19.29
C PHE A 362 -11.76 -12.21 18.93
N LEU A 363 -13.08 -12.08 19.03
CA LEU A 363 -14.01 -13.17 18.73
C LEU A 363 -13.85 -13.68 17.29
N ARG A 364 -13.63 -12.78 16.34
CA ARG A 364 -13.37 -13.14 14.94
C ARG A 364 -12.09 -13.97 14.80
N ASP A 365 -10.99 -13.51 15.38
CA ASP A 365 -9.71 -14.22 15.29
C ASP A 365 -9.78 -15.58 15.99
N SER A 366 -10.42 -15.65 17.17
CA SER A 366 -10.65 -16.90 17.90
C SER A 366 -11.51 -17.89 17.12
N ALA A 367 -12.61 -17.43 16.51
CA ALA A 367 -13.47 -18.30 15.72
C ALA A 367 -12.77 -18.79 14.43
N ALA A 368 -11.97 -17.93 13.80
CA ALA A 368 -11.16 -18.29 12.64
C ALA A 368 -10.08 -19.33 12.98
N GLU A 369 -9.40 -19.17 14.13
CA GLU A 369 -8.42 -20.13 14.63
C GLU A 369 -9.02 -21.51 14.88
N GLU A 370 -10.12 -21.56 15.63
CA GLU A 370 -10.79 -22.82 15.99
C GLU A 370 -11.30 -23.56 14.76
N SER A 371 -11.98 -22.84 13.84
CA SER A 371 -12.49 -23.41 12.59
C SER A 371 -11.36 -23.94 11.69
N ALA A 372 -10.28 -23.16 11.52
CA ALA A 372 -9.15 -23.57 10.71
C ALA A 372 -8.43 -24.79 11.31
N ASN A 373 -8.30 -24.84 12.64
CA ASN A 373 -7.65 -25.96 13.32
C ASN A 373 -8.48 -27.24 13.27
N ALA A 374 -9.81 -27.15 13.42
CA ALA A 374 -10.71 -28.30 13.28
C ALA A 374 -10.56 -28.97 11.89
N GLU A 375 -10.57 -28.16 10.83
CA GLU A 375 -10.40 -28.66 9.46
C GLU A 375 -8.96 -29.13 9.18
N ARG A 376 -7.94 -28.49 9.78
CA ARG A 376 -6.55 -28.96 9.71
C ARG A 376 -6.42 -30.37 10.28
N ILE A 377 -7.07 -30.66 11.41
CA ILE A 377 -7.06 -31.99 12.04
C ILE A 377 -7.77 -33.01 11.14
N GLU A 378 -8.91 -32.65 10.56
CA GLU A 378 -9.69 -33.53 9.67
C GLU A 378 -8.93 -33.86 8.37
N ARG A 379 -8.39 -32.84 7.69
CA ARG A 379 -7.79 -33.00 6.35
C ARG A 379 -6.31 -33.36 6.36
N GLN A 380 -5.61 -33.10 7.46
CA GLN A 380 -4.15 -33.27 7.60
C GLN A 380 -3.32 -32.81 6.38
N PRO A 381 -3.52 -31.56 5.92
CA PRO A 381 -2.85 -31.06 4.71
C PRO A 381 -1.32 -31.06 4.87
N GLN A 382 -0.59 -31.13 3.74
CA GLN A 382 0.86 -30.94 3.74
C GLN A 382 1.23 -29.47 3.96
N VAL A 383 0.44 -28.54 3.43
CA VAL A 383 0.62 -27.10 3.63
C VAL A 383 -0.62 -26.48 4.28
N PHE A 384 -0.45 -25.84 5.43
CA PHE A 384 -1.52 -25.14 6.14
C PHE A 384 -1.18 -23.66 6.24
N HIS A 385 -2.15 -22.78 6.00
CA HIS A 385 -1.98 -21.34 6.17
C HIS A 385 -3.18 -20.72 6.88
N LEU A 386 -2.94 -20.11 8.03
CA LEU A 386 -3.89 -19.29 8.77
C LEU A 386 -3.41 -17.84 8.77
N ARG A 387 -4.31 -16.88 8.57
CA ARG A 387 -4.00 -15.45 8.77
C ARG A 387 -5.06 -14.77 9.63
N LEU A 388 -4.62 -14.02 10.63
CA LEU A 388 -5.45 -13.33 11.61
C LEU A 388 -5.15 -11.82 11.57
N GLY A 389 -6.19 -11.00 11.73
CA GLY A 389 -6.12 -9.55 11.52
C GLY A 389 -6.70 -8.70 12.65
N GLY A 390 -7.10 -9.33 13.76
CA GLY A 390 -7.69 -8.66 14.90
C GLY A 390 -6.71 -7.76 15.64
N LEU A 391 -5.43 -8.15 15.78
CA LEU A 391 -4.42 -7.28 16.39
C LEU A 391 -4.27 -5.95 15.65
N ASN A 392 -4.11 -5.98 14.32
CA ASN A 392 -4.07 -4.75 13.51
C ASN A 392 -5.32 -3.88 13.71
N SER A 393 -6.51 -4.50 13.76
CA SER A 393 -7.77 -3.79 14.00
C SER A 393 -7.77 -3.08 15.37
N VAL A 394 -7.27 -3.77 16.41
CA VAL A 394 -7.15 -3.24 17.77
C VAL A 394 -6.09 -2.14 17.84
N GLN A 395 -4.90 -2.38 17.30
CA GLN A 395 -3.81 -1.41 17.33
C GLN A 395 -4.20 -0.09 16.67
N ALA A 396 -4.98 -0.10 15.59
CA ALA A 396 -5.45 1.12 14.92
C ALA A 396 -6.14 2.11 15.89
N TYR A 397 -6.84 1.63 16.91
CA TYR A 397 -7.62 2.44 17.85
C TYR A 397 -7.00 2.53 19.25
N PHE A 398 -6.31 1.49 19.70
CA PHE A 398 -5.84 1.35 21.07
C PHE A 398 -4.39 1.81 21.30
N TYR A 399 -3.62 2.06 20.23
CA TYR A 399 -2.20 2.43 20.32
C TYR A 399 -1.96 3.66 21.20
N LYS A 400 -2.85 4.65 21.15
CA LYS A 400 -2.77 5.86 21.99
C LYS A 400 -2.77 5.57 23.50
N TYR A 401 -3.43 4.50 23.94
CA TYR A 401 -3.52 4.13 25.36
C TYR A 401 -2.29 3.36 25.84
N SER A 402 -1.63 2.59 24.96
CA SER A 402 -0.37 1.92 25.29
C SER A 402 0.83 2.88 25.28
N PHE A 403 0.77 3.97 24.50
CA PHE A 403 1.82 5.00 24.44
C PHE A 403 1.28 6.43 24.64
N PRO A 404 0.69 6.76 25.80
CA PRO A 404 -0.01 8.03 26.02
C PRO A 404 0.92 9.23 25.84
N GLN A 405 2.22 9.09 26.10
CA GLN A 405 3.21 10.17 25.95
C GLN A 405 3.31 10.71 24.51
N GLN A 406 2.89 9.93 23.50
CA GLN A 406 2.91 10.34 22.09
C GLN A 406 1.63 11.05 21.62
N PHE A 407 0.59 11.11 22.44
CA PHE A 407 -0.75 11.57 22.04
C PHE A 407 -1.28 12.75 22.87
N GLY A 408 -0.52 13.21 23.88
CA GLY A 408 -0.89 14.36 24.72
C GLY A 408 -1.84 13.95 25.85
N ASP A 409 -2.78 14.83 26.20
CA ASP A 409 -3.68 14.62 27.34
C ASP A 409 -4.76 13.60 27.01
N ILE A 410 -4.55 12.36 27.46
CA ILE A 410 -5.55 11.29 27.50
C ILE A 410 -6.08 11.17 28.93
N VAL A 411 -7.40 10.99 29.04
CA VAL A 411 -8.09 10.80 30.33
C VAL A 411 -7.50 9.57 31.06
N PRO A 412 -6.98 9.71 32.29
CA PRO A 412 -6.31 8.62 33.01
C PRO A 412 -7.14 7.33 33.13
N GLU A 413 -8.45 7.46 33.34
CA GLU A 413 -9.39 6.34 33.43
C GLU A 413 -9.43 5.51 32.13
N GLN A 414 -9.22 6.15 30.97
CA GLN A 414 -9.14 5.44 29.69
C GLN A 414 -7.80 4.71 29.53
N ILE A 415 -6.70 5.27 30.05
CA ILE A 415 -5.39 4.62 30.03
C ILE A 415 -5.44 3.36 30.90
N GLU A 416 -5.98 3.45 32.11
CA GLU A 416 -6.12 2.31 33.01
C GLU A 416 -6.96 1.19 32.38
N ARG A 417 -8.05 1.56 31.70
CA ARG A 417 -8.96 0.60 31.08
C ARG A 417 -8.41 -0.04 29.80
N TYR A 418 -7.78 0.73 28.93
CA TYR A 418 -7.44 0.31 27.56
C TYR A 418 -5.95 0.06 27.34
N GLY A 419 -5.07 0.50 28.24
CA GLY A 419 -3.62 0.46 28.05
C GLY A 419 -3.06 -0.95 27.85
N LEU A 420 -3.70 -1.96 28.46
CA LEU A 420 -3.29 -3.37 28.40
C LEU A 420 -3.95 -4.16 27.26
N VAL A 421 -4.86 -3.57 26.48
CA VAL A 421 -5.62 -4.31 25.46
C VAL A 421 -4.68 -4.87 24.36
N ILE A 422 -3.70 -4.09 23.92
CA ILE A 422 -2.71 -4.56 22.93
C ILE A 422 -1.84 -5.67 23.54
N GLU A 423 -1.34 -5.49 24.77
CA GLU A 423 -0.54 -6.49 25.49
C GLU A 423 -1.26 -7.84 25.58
N ARG A 424 -2.51 -7.85 26.06
CA ARG A 424 -3.33 -9.06 26.17
C ARG A 424 -3.56 -9.75 24.82
N TYR A 425 -3.62 -8.97 23.73
CA TYR A 425 -3.74 -9.52 22.39
C TYR A 425 -2.45 -10.21 21.92
N TYR A 426 -1.28 -9.67 22.29
CA TYR A 426 0.01 -10.34 22.08
C TYR A 426 0.12 -11.62 22.91
N GLU A 427 -0.35 -11.63 24.15
CA GLU A 427 -0.39 -12.84 24.99
C GLU A 427 -1.27 -13.93 24.36
N TYR A 428 -2.45 -13.57 23.83
CA TYR A 428 -3.30 -14.50 23.08
C TYR A 428 -2.59 -15.10 21.85
N TYR A 429 -1.88 -14.29 21.08
CA TYR A 429 -1.10 -14.76 19.94
C TYR A 429 0.11 -15.62 20.36
N ASP A 430 0.73 -15.34 21.51
CA ASP A 430 1.79 -16.18 22.07
C ASP A 430 1.27 -17.58 22.44
N GLU A 431 0.11 -17.67 23.10
CA GLU A 431 -0.55 -18.95 23.39
C GLU A 431 -0.88 -19.73 22.12
N LEU A 432 -1.35 -19.03 21.08
CA LEU A 432 -1.65 -19.63 19.79
C LEU A 432 -0.39 -20.27 19.16
N ILE A 433 0.74 -19.57 19.20
CA ILE A 433 2.02 -20.08 18.70
C ILE A 433 2.42 -21.34 19.49
N GLY A 434 2.26 -21.34 20.81
CA GLY A 434 2.52 -22.51 21.65
C GLY A 434 1.76 -23.77 21.22
N LYS A 435 0.49 -23.62 20.79
CA LYS A 435 -0.31 -24.73 20.22
C LYS A 435 0.34 -25.29 18.94
N PHE A 436 0.79 -24.42 18.04
CA PHE A 436 1.43 -24.85 16.79
C PHE A 436 2.80 -25.50 17.02
N LEU A 437 3.59 -24.98 17.97
CA LEU A 437 4.88 -25.56 18.35
C LEU A 437 4.73 -26.98 18.91
N THR A 438 3.72 -27.21 19.76
CA THR A 438 3.49 -28.52 20.39
C THR A 438 3.07 -29.59 19.37
N GLY A 439 2.37 -29.19 18.30
CA GLY A 439 1.88 -30.09 17.25
C GLY A 439 2.79 -30.23 16.03
N LEU A 440 4.00 -29.67 16.05
CA LEU A 440 4.89 -29.63 14.89
C LEU A 440 5.52 -31.00 14.60
N LYS A 441 5.47 -31.44 13.33
CA LYS A 441 6.11 -32.70 12.89
C LYS A 441 7.60 -32.50 12.54
N GLU A 442 8.37 -33.59 12.48
CA GLU A 442 9.81 -33.52 12.17
C GLU A 442 10.12 -33.00 10.75
N ASP A 443 9.23 -33.25 9.80
CA ASP A 443 9.28 -32.86 8.39
C ASP A 443 8.63 -31.49 8.13
N GLU A 444 8.22 -30.79 9.19
CA GLU A 444 7.43 -29.56 9.12
C GLU A 444 8.25 -28.32 9.47
N ILE A 445 8.03 -27.24 8.72
CA ILE A 445 8.48 -25.90 9.08
C ILE A 445 7.29 -25.05 9.53
N LEU A 446 7.42 -24.42 10.69
CA LEU A 446 6.55 -23.38 11.19
C LEU A 446 7.09 -22.03 10.74
N VAL A 447 6.24 -21.22 10.11
CA VAL A 447 6.53 -19.84 9.74
C VAL A 447 5.48 -18.93 10.36
N VAL A 448 5.86 -18.16 11.36
CA VAL A 448 5.01 -17.11 11.96
C VAL A 448 5.44 -15.78 11.39
N TYR A 449 4.54 -15.03 10.80
CA TYR A 449 4.91 -13.78 10.14
C TYR A 449 3.87 -12.69 10.28
N SER A 450 4.29 -11.45 10.04
CA SER A 450 3.42 -10.30 9.90
C SER A 450 3.88 -9.45 8.73
N PRO A 451 3.05 -9.20 7.71
CA PRO A 451 3.46 -8.47 6.51
C PRO A 451 3.73 -6.98 6.77
N PHE A 452 3.35 -6.46 7.94
CA PHE A 452 3.61 -5.09 8.37
C PHE A 452 3.48 -5.00 9.90
N GLY A 453 4.26 -4.11 10.50
CA GLY A 453 4.08 -3.70 11.89
C GLY A 453 3.03 -2.60 12.01
N VAL A 454 3.21 -1.71 12.98
CA VAL A 454 2.31 -0.58 13.23
C VAL A 454 3.10 0.67 13.59
N GLU A 455 2.62 1.83 13.13
CA GLU A 455 3.18 3.13 13.48
C GLU A 455 2.11 4.08 14.02
N PRO A 456 2.48 5.03 14.91
CA PRO A 456 1.56 6.06 15.35
C PRO A 456 1.15 6.96 14.18
N LEU A 457 -0.11 7.37 14.16
CA LEU A 457 -0.61 8.26 13.12
C LEU A 457 0.13 9.62 13.19
N PRO A 458 0.71 10.16 12.10
CA PRO A 458 1.41 11.45 12.13
C PRO A 458 0.49 12.62 12.50
N LEU A 459 1.04 13.69 13.09
CA LEU A 459 0.28 14.86 13.56
C LEU A 459 -0.65 15.46 12.49
N TRP A 460 -0.16 15.59 11.25
CA TRP A 460 -0.97 16.14 10.15
C TRP A 460 -2.12 15.21 9.76
N LYS A 461 -1.94 13.88 9.83
CA LYS A 461 -3.02 12.91 9.59
C LYS A 461 -4.03 12.93 10.73
N ARG A 462 -3.57 13.00 11.99
CA ARG A 462 -4.49 13.18 13.14
C ARG A 462 -5.37 14.41 12.97
N PHE A 463 -4.80 15.52 12.51
CA PHE A 463 -5.57 16.73 12.21
C PHE A 463 -6.60 16.51 11.10
N VAL A 464 -6.21 15.84 10.01
CA VAL A 464 -7.13 15.50 8.91
C VAL A 464 -8.24 14.56 9.38
N GLU A 465 -7.93 13.49 10.11
CA GLU A 465 -8.93 12.55 10.63
C GLU A 465 -9.90 13.23 11.61
N ARG A 466 -9.39 14.12 12.49
CA ARG A 466 -10.23 14.89 13.41
C ARG A 466 -11.25 15.79 12.70
N LEU A 467 -10.90 16.34 11.54
CA LEU A 467 -11.80 17.21 10.77
C LEU A 467 -12.64 16.46 9.74
N LEU A 468 -12.06 15.43 9.12
CA LEU A 468 -12.51 14.84 7.87
C LEU A 468 -12.46 13.31 7.87
N GLY A 469 -12.43 12.65 9.02
CA GLY A 469 -12.36 11.19 9.12
C GLY A 469 -12.78 10.66 10.47
N ASP A 470 -12.03 9.69 10.99
CA ASP A 470 -12.29 9.02 12.27
C ASP A 470 -11.29 9.51 13.33
N PRO A 471 -11.70 10.35 14.29
CA PRO A 471 -10.80 10.93 15.28
C PRO A 471 -10.21 9.89 16.26
N ASP A 472 -10.80 8.70 16.34
CA ASP A 472 -10.35 7.67 17.28
C ASP A 472 -9.16 6.85 16.77
N VAL A 473 -8.90 6.88 15.45
CA VAL A 473 -7.75 6.22 14.84
C VAL A 473 -6.45 6.85 15.34
N SER A 474 -5.61 6.03 15.96
CA SER A 474 -4.35 6.42 16.58
C SER A 474 -3.12 5.83 15.90
N ALA A 475 -3.27 4.76 15.14
CA ALA A 475 -2.18 4.09 14.44
C ALA A 475 -2.58 3.57 13.06
N TYR A 476 -1.58 3.31 12.22
CA TYR A 476 -1.74 2.89 10.84
C TYR A 476 -0.51 2.14 10.34
N HIS A 477 -0.63 1.53 9.15
CA HIS A 477 0.45 0.77 8.53
C HIS A 477 0.67 1.13 7.05
N GLU A 478 0.10 2.25 6.56
CA GLU A 478 0.16 2.60 5.13
C GLU A 478 1.59 2.77 4.58
N LEU A 479 2.53 3.17 5.44
CA LEU A 479 3.97 3.29 5.09
C LEU A 479 4.76 1.99 5.24
N ALA A 480 4.08 0.87 5.44
CA ALA A 480 4.68 -0.47 5.56
C ALA A 480 5.79 -0.55 6.62
N PRO A 481 5.52 -0.17 7.88
CA PRO A 481 6.46 -0.42 8.96
C PRO A 481 6.87 -1.90 9.00
N ASP A 482 8.12 -2.16 9.36
CA ASP A 482 8.66 -3.52 9.38
C ASP A 482 7.77 -4.43 10.23
N GLY A 483 7.32 -5.52 9.64
CA GLY A 483 6.73 -6.62 10.40
C GLY A 483 7.81 -7.56 10.92
N VAL A 484 7.39 -8.78 11.25
CA VAL A 484 8.29 -9.82 11.77
C VAL A 484 8.12 -11.11 10.99
N ALA A 485 9.16 -11.93 10.96
CA ALA A 485 9.10 -13.30 10.51
C ALA A 485 9.92 -14.20 11.43
N PHE A 486 9.35 -15.33 11.81
CA PHE A 486 9.96 -16.40 12.57
C PHE A 486 9.85 -17.69 11.78
N PHE A 487 10.93 -18.46 11.75
CA PHE A 487 11.04 -19.74 11.09
C PHE A 487 11.53 -20.75 12.13
N TYR A 488 10.88 -21.90 12.21
CA TYR A 488 11.29 -22.96 13.11
C TYR A 488 10.97 -24.33 12.50
N GLY A 489 11.89 -25.28 12.62
CA GLY A 489 11.73 -26.62 12.06
C GLY A 489 13.08 -27.28 11.78
N LYS A 490 13.05 -28.55 11.41
CA LYS A 490 14.27 -29.30 11.07
C LYS A 490 14.94 -28.69 9.83
N GLY A 491 16.24 -28.43 9.92
CA GLY A 491 17.02 -27.80 8.86
C GLY A 491 16.99 -26.27 8.87
N VAL A 492 16.24 -25.63 9.77
CA VAL A 492 16.32 -24.18 10.01
C VAL A 492 17.51 -23.87 10.94
N ARG A 493 18.30 -22.85 10.59
CA ARG A 493 19.43 -22.39 11.41
C ARG A 493 18.93 -21.60 12.61
N LYS A 494 19.39 -21.94 13.81
CA LYS A 494 19.18 -21.15 15.03
C LYS A 494 19.99 -19.85 14.96
N ALA A 495 19.32 -18.73 14.69
CA ALA A 495 19.97 -17.42 14.60
C ALA A 495 18.96 -16.29 14.67
N LYS A 496 19.38 -15.14 15.21
CA LYS A 496 18.72 -13.88 14.91
C LYS A 496 19.23 -13.43 13.54
N HIS A 497 18.33 -13.31 12.58
CA HIS A 497 18.65 -12.88 11.23
C HIS A 497 18.94 -11.38 11.26
N GLU A 498 20.19 -11.03 11.00
CA GLU A 498 20.61 -9.63 10.96
C GLU A 498 20.11 -8.91 9.69
N GLU A 499 19.91 -9.65 8.61
CA GLU A 499 19.40 -9.09 7.36
C GLU A 499 17.86 -9.08 7.32
N PRO A 500 17.22 -8.00 6.82
CA PRO A 500 15.78 -8.00 6.66
C PRO A 500 15.31 -8.94 5.54
N ILE A 501 14.23 -9.69 5.78
CA ILE A 501 13.58 -10.56 4.79
C ILE A 501 12.52 -9.74 4.07
N ARG A 502 12.41 -9.82 2.75
CA ARG A 502 11.32 -9.13 2.03
C ARG A 502 10.10 -10.03 1.94
N ILE A 503 8.90 -9.45 1.94
CA ILE A 503 7.66 -10.22 1.78
C ILE A 503 7.65 -11.12 0.53
N VAL A 504 8.26 -10.65 -0.56
CA VAL A 504 8.39 -11.42 -1.81
C VAL A 504 9.39 -12.57 -1.71
N ASP A 505 10.28 -12.58 -0.71
CA ASP A 505 11.26 -13.66 -0.52
C ASP A 505 10.64 -14.90 0.13
N ILE A 506 9.42 -14.80 0.69
CA ILE A 506 8.76 -15.92 1.39
C ILE A 506 8.46 -17.07 0.42
N THR A 507 7.69 -16.83 -0.64
CA THR A 507 7.33 -17.88 -1.63
C THR A 507 8.54 -18.62 -2.22
N PRO A 508 9.57 -17.97 -2.77
CA PRO A 508 10.74 -18.69 -3.31
C PRO A 508 11.47 -19.49 -2.23
N THR A 509 11.51 -19.00 -1.00
CA THR A 509 12.09 -19.71 0.15
C THR A 509 11.27 -20.95 0.55
N LEU A 510 9.93 -20.86 0.52
CA LEU A 510 9.04 -22.01 0.79
C LEU A 510 9.10 -23.05 -0.33
N LEU A 511 9.17 -22.63 -1.60
CA LEU A 511 9.38 -23.54 -2.73
C LEU A 511 10.70 -24.29 -2.59
N TYR A 512 11.77 -23.58 -2.25
CA TYR A 512 13.07 -24.18 -1.96
C TYR A 512 12.99 -25.20 -0.83
N PHE A 513 12.31 -24.85 0.28
CA PHE A 513 12.11 -25.80 1.39
C PHE A 513 11.42 -27.07 0.90
N LEU A 514 10.33 -26.96 0.14
CA LEU A 514 9.61 -28.10 -0.45
C LEU A 514 10.41 -28.89 -1.48
N GLY A 515 11.56 -28.39 -1.95
CA GLY A 515 12.34 -28.99 -3.03
C GLY A 515 11.73 -28.77 -4.42
N LEU A 516 10.86 -27.76 -4.54
CA LEU A 516 10.30 -27.33 -5.82
C LEU A 516 11.23 -26.29 -6.48
N PRO A 517 11.25 -26.21 -7.83
CA PRO A 517 12.06 -25.21 -8.51
C PRO A 517 11.58 -23.79 -8.21
N VAL A 518 12.49 -22.82 -8.34
CA VAL A 518 12.22 -21.40 -8.11
C VAL A 518 12.20 -20.67 -9.45
N GLY A 519 11.16 -19.86 -9.69
CA GLY A 519 11.04 -19.06 -10.90
C GLY A 519 12.04 -17.91 -10.90
N ARG A 520 12.79 -17.73 -12.00
CA ARG A 520 13.70 -16.59 -12.19
C ARG A 520 12.97 -15.27 -12.43
N ASP A 521 11.69 -15.34 -12.78
CA ASP A 521 10.79 -14.21 -12.95
C ASP A 521 10.23 -13.66 -11.63
N MET A 522 10.38 -14.38 -10.51
CA MET A 522 10.08 -13.87 -9.17
C MET A 522 10.99 -12.69 -8.83
N ASP A 523 10.47 -11.69 -8.11
CA ASP A 523 11.28 -10.59 -7.56
C ASP A 523 11.95 -10.98 -6.24
N GLY A 524 11.37 -11.95 -5.55
CA GLY A 524 11.91 -12.56 -4.34
C GLY A 524 13.12 -13.45 -4.61
N ILE A 525 13.99 -13.58 -3.61
CA ILE A 525 15.14 -14.48 -3.63
C ILE A 525 14.97 -15.56 -2.56
N VAL A 526 15.60 -16.72 -2.78
CA VAL A 526 15.69 -17.76 -1.76
C VAL A 526 16.60 -17.26 -0.64
N ARG A 527 16.08 -17.19 0.59
CA ARG A 527 16.88 -16.82 1.79
C ARG A 527 17.58 -18.07 2.32
N SER A 528 18.60 -18.55 1.61
CA SER A 528 19.33 -19.78 1.96
C SER A 528 19.95 -19.73 3.36
N SER A 529 20.33 -18.53 3.82
CA SER A 529 20.85 -18.28 5.17
C SER A 529 19.90 -18.67 6.31
N LEU A 530 18.61 -18.87 6.02
CA LEU A 530 17.64 -19.38 7.00
C LEU A 530 17.86 -20.86 7.33
N PHE A 531 18.56 -21.60 6.46
CA PHE A 531 18.75 -23.04 6.60
C PHE A 531 20.16 -23.38 7.11
N SER A 532 20.30 -24.55 7.72
CA SER A 532 21.59 -25.10 8.15
C SER A 532 22.44 -25.48 6.93
N ASP A 533 23.76 -25.52 7.13
CA ASP A 533 24.70 -25.88 6.05
C ASP A 533 24.43 -27.30 5.52
N ASP A 534 24.07 -28.24 6.41
CA ASP A 534 23.66 -29.60 6.03
C ASP A 534 22.42 -29.60 5.13
N PHE A 535 21.41 -28.80 5.47
CA PHE A 535 20.20 -28.71 4.66
C PHE A 535 20.51 -28.17 3.26
N ILE A 536 21.36 -27.14 3.17
CA ILE A 536 21.77 -26.54 1.90
C ILE A 536 22.58 -27.53 1.05
N ALA A 537 23.47 -28.31 1.67
CA ALA A 537 24.27 -29.32 0.98
C ALA A 537 23.39 -30.44 0.38
N GLU A 538 22.36 -30.87 1.09
CA GLU A 538 21.44 -31.93 0.65
C GLU A 538 20.36 -31.47 -0.33
N ASN A 539 20.04 -30.17 -0.33
CA ASN A 539 18.94 -29.60 -1.11
C ASN A 539 19.47 -28.48 -2.02
N PRO A 540 20.01 -28.78 -3.21
CA PRO A 540 20.43 -27.73 -4.14
C PRO A 540 19.23 -26.94 -4.67
N ILE A 541 19.41 -25.61 -4.85
CA ILE A 541 18.38 -24.75 -5.43
C ILE A 541 18.25 -25.04 -6.93
N ILE A 542 17.04 -25.37 -7.37
CA ILE A 542 16.72 -25.60 -8.78
C ILE A 542 15.97 -24.37 -9.29
N TYR A 543 16.35 -23.86 -10.46
CA TYR A 543 15.70 -22.70 -11.08
C TYR A 543 15.03 -23.06 -12.41
N ILE A 544 13.86 -22.47 -12.66
CA ILE A 544 13.18 -22.43 -13.97
C ILE A 544 13.03 -20.98 -14.42
N SER A 545 12.75 -20.73 -15.71
CA SER A 545 12.51 -19.36 -16.20
C SER A 545 11.31 -18.73 -15.52
N SER A 546 10.15 -19.40 -15.58
CA SER A 546 8.90 -18.99 -14.95
C SER A 546 7.95 -20.18 -14.80
N TYR A 547 7.12 -20.15 -13.76
CA TYR A 547 5.98 -21.05 -13.64
C TYR A 547 4.87 -20.74 -14.66
N GLU A 548 4.89 -19.58 -15.31
CA GLU A 548 3.96 -19.28 -16.42
C GLU A 548 4.27 -20.11 -17.67
N GLU A 549 5.55 -20.46 -17.89
CA GLU A 549 6.01 -21.22 -19.05
C GLU A 549 6.02 -22.74 -18.81
N PHE A 550 6.11 -23.15 -17.53
CA PHE A 550 6.26 -24.55 -17.15
C PHE A 550 5.17 -25.02 -16.17
N GLN A 551 4.79 -26.29 -16.27
CA GLN A 551 3.98 -26.97 -15.28
C GLN A 551 4.78 -28.11 -14.67
N VAL A 552 5.24 -27.91 -13.44
CA VAL A 552 5.96 -28.94 -12.68
C VAL A 552 4.94 -29.95 -12.16
N GLN A 553 5.14 -31.22 -12.47
CA GLN A 553 4.28 -32.33 -12.06
C GLN A 553 5.09 -33.38 -11.32
N PRO A 554 4.50 -34.09 -10.33
CA PRO A 554 5.22 -35.16 -9.64
C PRO A 554 5.58 -36.30 -10.62
N PRO A 555 6.59 -37.12 -10.30
CA PRO A 555 6.89 -38.34 -11.06
C PRO A 555 5.64 -39.24 -11.11
N GLN A 556 5.44 -39.96 -12.23
CA GLN A 556 4.32 -40.88 -12.41
C GLN A 556 4.33 -42.03 -11.41
#